data_AF-A0A2X1RQ45-F1
#
_entry.id   AF-A0A2X1RQ45-F1
#
_cell.length_a   1.000
_cell.length_b   1.000
_cell.length_c   1.000
_cell.angle_alpha   90.00
_cell.angle_beta   90.00
_cell.angle_gamma   90.00
#
_symmetry.space_group_name_H-M   'P 1'
#
loop_
_entity.id
_entity.type
_entity.pdbx_description
1 polymer ?
#
loop_
_entity_poly.entity_id
_entity_poly.type
_entity_poly.pdbx_seq_one_letter_code
_entity_poly.pdbx_strand_id
1 'polypeptide(L)'
;MVPIGRGQRELIIGDRQTGKTALAIDAIINQRNSGIKCIYVAIGQKASTIANVVRKLEEHGALANTIVVAASASESAALQYLAPYAGCAMGEYFRDRGEDALIVYDDLSKQAVAYRQISLLLRRPPGREAYPGDVFYLHFSFTRTCFSCK
;
A
#
# COMPACT_ATOMS: atom_id res chain seq x y z
N MET A 1 -12.62 -16.64 12.16
CA MET A 1 -11.20 -16.26 12.00
C MET A 1 -10.88 -16.36 10.52
N VAL A 2 -10.33 -15.32 9.89
CA VAL A 2 -10.05 -15.28 8.44
C VAL A 2 -8.56 -15.57 8.23
N PRO A 3 -8.17 -16.76 7.74
CA PRO A 3 -6.77 -17.07 7.48
C PRO A 3 -6.28 -16.36 6.20
N ILE A 4 -5.03 -15.90 6.22
CA ILE A 4 -4.37 -15.25 5.08
C ILE A 4 -3.19 -16.11 4.64
N GLY A 5 -3.22 -16.60 3.41
CA GLY A 5 -2.15 -17.38 2.79
C GLY A 5 -1.06 -16.51 2.15
N ARG A 6 0.10 -17.11 1.86
CA ARG A 6 1.17 -16.46 1.10
C ARG A 6 0.71 -16.20 -0.33
N GLY A 7 1.00 -14.99 -0.79
CA GLY A 7 0.51 -14.52 -2.08
C GLY A 7 -0.99 -14.29 -2.11
N GLN A 8 -1.75 -14.31 -1.01
CA GLN A 8 -3.18 -13.91 -1.00
C GLN A 8 -3.32 -12.38 -0.98
N ARG A 9 -4.40 -11.86 -1.55
CA ARG A 9 -4.84 -10.46 -1.37
C ARG A 9 -6.00 -10.44 -0.39
N GLU A 10 -5.82 -9.74 0.73
CA GLU A 10 -6.87 -9.57 1.73
C GLU A 10 -7.23 -8.09 1.85
N LEU A 11 -8.52 -7.77 1.72
CA LEU A 11 -9.01 -6.41 1.81
C LEU A 11 -9.34 -6.07 3.27
N ILE A 12 -8.63 -5.11 3.85
CA ILE A 12 -8.95 -4.55 5.16
C ILE A 12 -9.83 -3.31 4.94
N ILE A 13 -11.14 -3.47 5.07
CA ILE A 13 -12.13 -2.39 4.93
C ILE A 13 -12.80 -2.09 6.28
N GLY A 14 -13.16 -0.81 6.47
CA GLY A 14 -13.87 -0.34 7.66
C GLY A 14 -13.82 1.18 7.76
N ASP A 15 -14.59 1.73 8.69
CA ASP A 15 -14.68 3.17 8.90
C ASP A 15 -13.39 3.80 9.45
N ARG A 16 -13.33 5.12 9.47
CA ARG A 16 -12.17 5.83 10.05
C ARG A 16 -12.00 5.42 11.51
N GLN A 17 -10.76 5.30 11.96
CA GLN A 17 -10.38 4.98 13.35
C GLN A 17 -10.81 3.59 13.86
N THR A 18 -11.21 2.66 12.99
CA THR A 18 -11.52 1.27 13.39
C THR A 18 -10.29 0.35 13.53
N GLY A 19 -9.07 0.90 13.55
CA GLY A 19 -7.85 0.12 13.76
C GLY A 19 -7.23 -0.53 12.52
N LYS A 20 -7.66 -0.17 11.30
CA LYS A 20 -7.10 -0.73 10.04
C LYS A 20 -5.56 -0.69 9.96
N THR A 21 -4.99 0.49 10.21
CA THR A 21 -3.54 0.68 10.20
C THR A 21 -2.85 -0.10 11.32
N ALA A 22 -3.49 -0.22 12.50
CA ALA A 22 -2.93 -1.00 13.61
C ALA A 22 -2.83 -2.49 13.25
N LEU A 23 -3.92 -3.07 12.71
CA LEU A 23 -3.93 -4.45 12.24
C LEU A 23 -2.83 -4.72 11.19
N ALA A 24 -2.61 -3.78 10.27
CA ALA A 24 -1.60 -3.91 9.23
C ALA A 24 -0.16 -3.82 9.78
N ILE A 25 0.09 -2.93 10.74
CA ILE A 25 1.40 -2.81 11.40
C ILE A 25 1.68 -4.05 12.27
N ASP A 26 0.70 -4.54 13.00
CA ASP A 26 0.83 -5.74 13.82
C ASP A 26 1.17 -6.96 12.95
N ALA A 27 0.55 -7.06 11.77
CA ALA A 27 0.88 -8.10 10.80
C ALA A 27 2.35 -8.04 10.35
N ILE A 28 2.89 -6.83 10.11
CA ILE A 28 4.30 -6.61 9.77
C ILE A 28 5.22 -6.97 10.94
N ILE A 29 4.91 -6.52 12.16
CA ILE A 29 5.70 -6.80 13.35
C ILE A 29 5.80 -8.31 13.59
N ASN A 30 4.72 -9.05 13.34
CA ASN A 30 4.70 -10.50 13.49
C ASN A 30 5.62 -11.23 12.49
N GLN A 31 6.00 -10.59 11.37
CA GLN A 31 6.93 -11.16 10.38
C GLN A 31 8.42 -10.95 10.71
N ARG A 32 8.78 -10.31 11.82
CA ARG A 32 10.18 -9.98 12.16
C ARG A 32 11.17 -11.15 12.04
N ASN A 33 10.72 -12.38 12.33
CA ASN A 33 11.54 -13.59 12.34
C ASN A 33 11.06 -14.67 11.34
N SER A 34 10.08 -14.37 10.49
CA SER A 34 9.48 -15.37 9.58
C SER A 34 10.19 -15.50 8.24
N GLY A 35 11.16 -14.62 7.96
CA GLY A 35 11.86 -14.53 6.68
C GLY A 35 11.08 -13.79 5.59
N ILE A 36 9.84 -13.38 5.86
CA ILE A 36 9.00 -12.63 4.90
C ILE A 36 9.41 -11.16 4.92
N LYS A 37 9.79 -10.59 3.77
CA LYS A 37 10.14 -9.17 3.64
C LYS A 37 8.88 -8.32 3.65
N CYS A 38 8.84 -7.26 4.45
CA CYS A 38 7.66 -6.41 4.56
C CYS A 38 7.82 -5.09 3.80
N ILE A 39 6.74 -4.60 3.21
CA ILE A 39 6.69 -3.31 2.52
C ILE A 39 5.43 -2.58 2.99
N TYR A 40 5.61 -1.38 3.54
CA TYR A 40 4.52 -0.52 3.97
C TYR A 40 4.47 0.73 3.09
N VAL A 41 3.39 0.89 2.33
CA VAL A 41 3.19 2.02 1.42
C VAL A 41 2.18 2.99 2.01
N ALA A 42 2.66 4.13 2.51
CA ALA A 42 1.83 5.21 3.03
C ALA A 42 1.46 6.20 1.92
N ILE A 43 0.16 6.33 1.63
CA ILE A 43 -0.37 7.13 0.53
C ILE A 43 -1.26 8.23 1.09
N GLY A 44 -0.89 9.48 0.88
CA GLY A 44 -1.63 10.66 1.36
C GLY A 44 -1.83 10.67 2.87
N GLN A 45 -0.95 10.02 3.64
CA GLN A 45 -0.98 10.06 5.11
C GLN A 45 -0.29 11.32 5.64
N LYS A 46 -0.66 11.75 6.84
CA LYS A 46 0.04 12.85 7.51
C LYS A 46 1.47 12.41 7.85
N ALA A 47 2.45 13.28 7.62
CA ALA A 47 3.85 12.97 7.91
C ALA A 47 4.08 12.53 9.37
N SER A 48 3.37 13.14 10.33
CA SER A 48 3.41 12.74 11.74
C SER A 48 2.87 11.33 11.98
N THR A 49 1.83 10.92 11.25
CA THR A 49 1.31 9.54 11.33
C THR A 49 2.34 8.56 10.80
N ILE A 50 2.97 8.85 9.66
CA ILE A 50 4.02 7.99 9.08
C ILE A 50 5.20 7.87 10.04
N ALA A 51 5.68 8.98 10.61
CA ALA A 51 6.78 8.98 11.58
C ALA A 51 6.45 8.12 12.82
N ASN A 52 5.22 8.20 13.33
CA ASN A 52 4.78 7.35 14.43
C ASN A 52 4.75 5.86 14.05
N VAL A 53 4.40 5.51 12.81
CA VAL A 53 4.44 4.12 12.32
C VAL A 53 5.88 3.63 12.25
N VAL A 54 6.78 4.41 11.65
CA VAL A 54 8.21 4.06 11.55
C VAL A 54 8.81 3.86 12.93
N ARG A 55 8.55 4.77 13.87
CA ARG A 55 9.02 4.65 15.25
C ARG A 55 8.52 3.37 15.92
N LYS A 56 7.24 3.02 15.75
CA LYS A 56 6.69 1.76 16.28
C LYS A 56 7.34 0.53 15.67
N LEU A 57 7.59 0.53 14.36
CA LEU A 57 8.29 -0.56 13.68
C LEU A 57 9.72 -0.71 14.19
N GLU A 58 10.40 0.41 14.49
CA GLU A 58 11.74 0.43 15.07
C GLU A 58 11.75 -0.08 16.52
N GLU A 59 10.85 0.42 17.37
CA GLU A 59 10.67 0.00 18.77
C GLU A 59 10.46 -1.52 18.89
N HIS A 60 9.78 -2.14 17.92
CA HIS A 60 9.51 -3.58 17.90
C HIS A 60 10.55 -4.40 17.11
N GLY A 61 11.60 -3.75 16.58
CA GLY A 61 12.67 -4.40 15.80
C GLY A 61 12.24 -4.90 14.42
N ALA A 62 11.09 -4.45 13.90
CA ALA A 62 10.56 -4.85 12.60
C ALA A 62 11.08 -3.99 11.44
N LEU A 63 11.62 -2.79 11.74
CA LEU A 63 12.09 -1.85 10.71
C LEU A 63 13.22 -2.43 9.84
N ALA A 64 14.12 -3.22 10.41
CA ALA A 64 15.22 -3.84 9.65
C ALA A 64 14.73 -4.81 8.56
N ASN A 65 13.51 -5.34 8.68
CA ASN A 65 12.90 -6.25 7.73
C ASN A 65 11.79 -5.59 6.91
N THR A 66 11.61 -4.26 7.04
CA THR A 66 10.49 -3.53 6.43
C THR A 66 10.97 -2.34 5.61
N ILE A 67 10.56 -2.27 4.35
CA ILE A 67 10.72 -1.08 3.51
C ILE A 67 9.50 -0.19 3.69
N VAL A 68 9.72 1.10 3.95
CA VAL A 68 8.63 2.09 4.06
C VAL A 68 8.67 3.02 2.86
N VAL A 69 7.63 2.98 2.03
CA VAL A 69 7.42 3.91 0.92
C VAL A 69 6.43 4.98 1.40
N ALA A 70 6.86 6.24 1.41
CA ALA A 70 6.04 7.34 1.88
C ALA A 70 5.74 8.32 0.74
N ALA A 71 4.45 8.52 0.48
CA ALA A 71 3.94 9.65 -0.28
C ALA A 71 2.96 10.43 0.59
N SER A 72 3.44 11.48 1.25
CA SER A 72 2.68 12.21 2.26
C SER A 72 1.53 13.04 1.66
N ALA A 73 0.58 13.46 2.50
CA ALA A 73 -0.55 14.30 2.07
C ALA A 73 -0.14 15.66 1.48
N SER A 74 1.05 16.15 1.83
CA SER A 74 1.63 17.40 1.33
C SER A 74 2.33 17.25 -0.03
N GLU A 75 2.60 16.02 -0.47
CA GLU A 75 3.25 15.77 -1.75
C GLU A 75 2.27 15.82 -2.92
N SER A 76 2.83 15.88 -4.13
CA SER A 76 2.03 15.94 -5.36
C SER A 76 1.09 14.74 -5.51
N ALA A 77 -0.06 14.98 -6.14
CA ALA A 77 -1.00 13.90 -6.48
C ALA A 77 -0.34 12.81 -7.36
N ALA A 78 0.64 13.18 -8.18
CA ALA A 78 1.39 12.23 -9.00
C ALA A 78 2.21 11.24 -8.16
N LEU A 79 2.89 11.72 -7.11
CA LEU A 79 3.63 10.85 -6.18
C LEU A 79 2.69 9.91 -5.42
N GLN A 80 1.56 10.43 -4.92
CA GLN A 80 0.55 9.61 -4.24
C GLN A 80 -0.05 8.54 -5.16
N TYR A 81 -0.26 8.88 -6.44
CA TYR A 81 -0.73 7.92 -7.44
C TYR A 81 0.28 6.81 -7.74
N LEU A 82 1.58 7.15 -7.85
CA LEU A 82 2.65 6.23 -8.21
C LEU A 82 3.20 5.40 -7.04
N ALA A 83 3.04 5.85 -5.80
CA ALA A 83 3.61 5.18 -4.63
C ALA A 83 3.25 3.67 -4.51
N PRO A 84 2.00 3.24 -4.79
CA PRO A 84 1.66 1.81 -4.76
C PRO A 84 2.39 1.00 -5.83
N TYR A 85 2.61 1.57 -7.02
CA TYR A 85 3.38 0.92 -8.08
C TYR A 85 4.84 0.77 -7.69
N ALA A 86 5.43 1.80 -7.08
CA ALA A 86 6.80 1.75 -6.59
C ALA A 86 6.97 0.69 -5.49
N GLY A 87 6.05 0.64 -4.53
CA GLY A 87 6.05 -0.40 -3.50
C GLY A 87 5.89 -1.81 -4.08
N CYS A 88 5.00 -1.97 -5.06
CA CYS A 88 4.80 -3.25 -5.75
C CYS A 88 6.07 -3.74 -6.44
N ALA A 89 6.75 -2.86 -7.20
CA ALA A 89 8.01 -3.18 -7.87
C ALA A 89 9.11 -3.60 -6.88
N MET A 90 9.17 -2.98 -5.70
CA MET A 90 10.09 -3.39 -4.63
C MET A 90 9.74 -4.78 -4.08
N GLY A 91 8.45 -5.15 -4.03
CA GLY A 91 8.01 -6.48 -3.60
C GLY A 91 8.28 -7.57 -4.65
N GLU A 92 8.10 -7.22 -5.93
CA GLU A 92 8.40 -8.11 -7.06
C GLU A 92 9.87 -8.54 -7.08
N TYR A 93 10.79 -7.66 -6.70
CA TYR A 93 12.21 -8.00 -6.56
C TYR A 93 12.47 -9.24 -5.70
N PHE A 94 11.77 -9.36 -4.56
CA PHE A 94 11.91 -10.49 -3.65
C PHE A 94 11.18 -11.72 -4.19
N ARG A 95 9.97 -11.53 -4.70
CA ARG A 95 9.17 -12.61 -5.29
C ARG A 95 9.91 -13.31 -6.43
N ASP A 96 10.49 -12.54 -7.35
CA ASP A 96 11.17 -13.08 -8.53
C ASP A 96 12.50 -13.79 -8.18
N ARG A 97 12.99 -13.62 -6.95
CA ARG A 97 14.13 -14.36 -6.37
C ARG A 97 13.72 -15.60 -5.58
N GLY A 98 12.43 -15.92 -5.53
CA GLY A 98 11.89 -17.02 -4.73
C GLY A 98 11.78 -16.70 -3.24
N GLU A 99 11.89 -15.43 -2.85
CA GLU A 99 11.62 -14.97 -1.49
C GLU A 99 10.15 -14.58 -1.32
N ASP A 100 9.65 -14.66 -0.09
CA ASP A 100 8.30 -14.23 0.25
C ASP A 100 8.27 -12.76 0.67
N ALA A 101 7.28 -12.02 0.18
CA ALA A 101 7.06 -10.63 0.55
C ALA A 101 5.61 -10.36 0.99
N LEU A 102 5.45 -9.47 1.96
CA LEU A 102 4.19 -8.91 2.42
C LEU A 102 4.16 -7.43 2.09
N ILE A 103 3.16 -6.97 1.34
CA ILE A 103 2.96 -5.55 1.02
C ILE A 103 1.64 -5.04 1.58
N VAL A 104 1.67 -3.85 2.18
CA VAL A 104 0.51 -3.14 2.73
C VAL A 104 0.38 -1.79 2.06
N TYR A 105 -0.83 -1.45 1.61
CA TYR A 105 -1.17 -0.16 1.01
C TYR A 105 -2.11 0.64 1.94
N ASP A 106 -1.63 1.74 2.54
CA ASP A 106 -2.40 2.61 3.45
C ASP A 106 -2.43 4.07 2.96
N ASP A 107 -3.43 4.52 2.19
CA ASP A 107 -4.64 3.81 1.78
C ASP A 107 -4.94 3.97 0.27
N LEU A 108 -5.56 2.93 -0.32
CA LEU A 108 -5.90 2.91 -1.75
C LEU A 108 -7.03 3.86 -2.13
N SER A 109 -7.83 4.31 -1.16
CA SER A 109 -8.89 5.28 -1.37
C SER A 109 -8.31 6.66 -1.72
N LYS A 110 -7.23 7.07 -1.03
CA LYS A 110 -6.49 8.30 -1.31
C LYS A 110 -5.75 8.23 -2.64
N GLN A 111 -5.23 7.07 -3.02
CA GLN A 111 -4.68 6.87 -4.36
C GLN A 111 -5.75 7.14 -5.44
N ALA A 112 -6.97 6.64 -5.26
CA ALA A 112 -8.07 6.88 -6.20
C ALA A 112 -8.42 8.37 -6.30
N VAL A 113 -8.45 9.08 -5.17
CA VAL A 113 -8.68 10.53 -5.13
C VAL A 113 -7.57 11.29 -5.85
N ALA A 114 -6.31 10.92 -5.64
CA ALA A 114 -5.17 11.52 -6.34
C ALA A 114 -5.24 11.28 -7.86
N TYR A 115 -5.59 10.05 -8.28
CA TYR A 115 -5.79 9.74 -9.70
C TYR A 115 -6.94 10.51 -10.33
N ARG A 116 -8.04 10.67 -9.59
CA ARG A 116 -9.17 11.50 -10.01
C ARG A 116 -8.74 12.94 -10.23
N GLN A 117 -7.96 13.52 -9.31
CA GLN A 117 -7.45 14.88 -9.45
C GLN A 117 -6.61 15.05 -10.73
N ILE A 118 -5.68 14.12 -10.99
CA ILE A 118 -4.85 14.13 -12.20
C ILE A 118 -5.72 14.01 -13.46
N SER A 119 -6.68 13.08 -13.45
CA SER A 119 -7.53 12.82 -14.61
C SER A 119 -8.42 14.00 -14.97
N LEU A 120 -8.97 14.68 -13.97
CA LEU A 120 -9.79 15.88 -14.17
C LEU A 120 -8.97 17.06 -14.70
N LEU A 121 -7.73 17.24 -14.21
CA LEU A 121 -6.81 18.26 -14.72
C LEU A 121 -6.44 18.01 -16.19
N LEU A 122 -6.33 16.74 -16.58
CA LEU A 122 -6.10 16.32 -17.97
C LEU A 122 -7.37 16.33 -18.83
N ARG A 123 -8.49 16.84 -18.31
CA ARG A 123 -9.81 16.90 -18.98
C ARG A 123 -10.29 15.52 -19.49
N ARG A 124 -9.92 14.44 -18.81
CA ARG A 124 -10.49 13.12 -19.10
C ARG A 124 -11.97 13.12 -18.68
N PRO A 125 -12.86 12.47 -19.46
CA PRO A 125 -14.28 12.45 -19.15
C PRO A 125 -14.53 11.73 -17.80
N PRO A 126 -15.22 12.38 -16.85
CA PRO A 126 -15.58 11.75 -15.58
C PRO A 126 -16.77 10.81 -15.75
N GLY A 127 -16.80 9.76 -14.93
CA GLY A 127 -17.92 8.85 -14.76
C GLY A 127 -18.59 9.01 -13.38
N ARG A 128 -18.89 7.88 -12.73
CA ARG A 128 -19.52 7.85 -11.40
C ARG A 128 -18.65 8.56 -10.35
N GLU A 129 -19.26 9.42 -9.54
CA GLU A 129 -18.58 10.19 -8.47
C GLU A 129 -17.36 11.01 -8.94
N ALA A 130 -17.39 11.42 -10.21
CA ALA A 130 -16.32 12.13 -10.91
C ALA A 130 -15.01 11.34 -11.06
N TYR A 131 -14.98 10.03 -10.81
CA TYR A 131 -13.84 9.19 -11.12
C TYR A 131 -13.76 8.90 -12.63
N PRO A 132 -12.56 8.78 -13.20
CA PRO A 132 -12.41 8.35 -14.59
C PRO A 132 -12.84 6.89 -14.76
N GLY A 133 -13.26 6.52 -15.97
CA GLY A 133 -13.81 5.17 -16.25
C GLY A 133 -12.83 4.01 -16.02
N ASP A 134 -11.54 4.28 -15.98
CA ASP A 134 -10.45 3.32 -15.78
C ASP A 134 -9.98 3.19 -14.32
N VAL A 135 -10.68 3.80 -13.35
CA VAL A 135 -10.35 3.70 -11.92
C VAL A 135 -10.31 2.25 -11.42
N PHE A 136 -11.16 1.36 -11.96
CA PHE A 136 -11.12 -0.06 -11.64
C PHE A 136 -9.86 -0.75 -12.17
N TYR A 137 -9.42 -0.38 -13.38
CA TYR A 137 -8.19 -0.92 -13.96
C TYR A 137 -6.96 -0.49 -13.17
N LEU A 138 -6.95 0.74 -12.65
CA LEU A 138 -5.88 1.26 -11.81
C LEU A 138 -5.58 0.35 -10.62
N HIS A 139 -6.59 0.03 -9.79
CA HIS A 139 -6.37 -0.84 -8.63
C HIS A 139 -6.06 -2.29 -9.01
N PHE A 140 -6.56 -2.76 -10.15
CA PHE A 140 -6.32 -4.13 -10.61
C PHE A 140 -4.93 -4.34 -11.23
N SER A 141 -4.36 -3.30 -11.83
CA SER A 141 -3.08 -3.37 -12.55
C SER A 141 -1.91 -3.77 -11.67
N PHE A 142 -1.66 -3.06 -10.57
CA PHE A 142 -0.57 -3.38 -9.64
C PHE A 142 -0.91 -4.55 -8.71
N THR A 143 -2.18 -4.77 -8.36
CA THR A 143 -2.54 -5.92 -7.53
C THR A 143 -2.40 -7.26 -8.26
N ARG A 144 -2.41 -7.26 -9.59
CA ARG A 144 -2.12 -8.46 -10.40
C ARG A 144 -0.64 -8.84 -10.35
N THR A 145 0.26 -7.87 -10.36
CA THR A 145 1.69 -8.13 -10.41
C THR A 145 2.27 -8.54 -9.06
N CYS A 146 1.52 -8.54 -7.95
CA CYS A 146 2.00 -9.15 -6.70
C CYS A 146 1.94 -10.70 -6.69
N PHE A 147 1.32 -11.35 -7.68
CA PHE A 147 0.85 -12.75 -7.55
C PHE A 147 1.62 -13.81 -8.35
N SER A 148 2.35 -13.47 -9.41
CA SER A 148 2.90 -14.48 -10.31
C SER A 148 4.31 -14.92 -9.91
N CYS A 149 4.42 -15.93 -9.06
CA CYS A 149 5.51 -16.91 -9.17
C CYS A 149 5.11 -18.26 -8.58
N LYS A 150 4.48 -19.09 -9.42
CA LYS A 150 4.85 -20.49 -9.62
C LYS A 150 4.78 -20.76 -11.11
#